data_AF-A0A059LBB9-F1
#
_entry.id   AF-A0A059LBB9-F1
#
_cell.length_a   1.000
_cell.length_b   1.000
_cell.length_c   1.000
_cell.angle_alpha   90.00
_cell.angle_beta   90.00
_cell.angle_gamma   90.00
#
_symmetry.space_group_name_H-M   'P 1'
#
loop_
_entity.id
_entity.type
_entity.pdbx_description
1 polymer ?
#
loop_
_entity_poly.entity_id
_entity_poly.type
_entity_poly.pdbx_seq_one_letter_code
_entity_poly.pdbx_strand_id
1 'polypeptide(L)'
;LRMLETTAKGAQPRGEEAQRVLSFFMGSLKNPTLRRPPMVEDMLSWSTLTPHYEEDVLYALNAQSVARHFGLPQSAARGLADLVSENEDGVSVMQWLRSAYPRDWECLLERLGPQLKGLDPRHVTEADFDTGGPLHAAQSQLLLWASYRGQLLSRTVRGMMSHERALALLARLETPKPPGVSEVAYEAKLKDLVSCKYSYVVASQRYGELRGAP
;
A
#
# COMPACT_ATOMS: atom_id res chain seq x y z
N LEU A 1 -14.50 13.22 -21.67
CA LEU A 1 -13.32 12.37 -21.41
C LEU A 1 -12.12 13.01 -22.09
N ARG A 2 -11.25 13.73 -21.36
CA ARG A 2 -9.96 14.15 -21.92
C ARG A 2 -9.16 12.88 -22.14
N MET A 3 -8.99 12.50 -23.40
CA MET A 3 -8.15 11.38 -23.81
C MET A 3 -6.72 11.73 -23.37
N LEU A 4 -6.04 10.82 -22.68
CA LEU A 4 -4.67 11.02 -22.21
C LEU A 4 -3.76 11.26 -23.43
N GLU A 5 -3.23 12.48 -23.59
CA GLU A 5 -2.30 12.89 -24.65
C GLU A 5 -0.87 12.35 -24.41
N THR A 6 -0.74 11.15 -23.85
CA THR A 6 0.56 10.51 -23.66
C THR A 6 0.96 9.77 -24.93
N THR A 7 2.13 10.11 -25.48
CA THR A 7 2.73 9.36 -26.58
C THR A 7 2.92 7.89 -26.19
N ALA A 8 2.88 6.96 -27.15
CA ALA A 8 3.04 5.53 -26.88
C ALA A 8 4.33 5.20 -26.08
N LYS A 9 5.42 5.93 -26.36
CA LYS A 9 6.70 5.81 -25.62
C LYS A 9 6.62 6.37 -24.20
N GLY A 10 5.81 7.40 -23.97
CA GLY A 10 5.55 7.95 -22.63
C GLY A 10 4.59 7.11 -21.79
N ALA A 11 3.71 6.34 -22.44
CA ALA A 11 2.73 5.48 -21.77
C ALA A 11 3.29 4.09 -21.38
N GLN A 12 4.43 3.66 -21.96
CA GLN A 12 5.03 2.37 -21.63
C GLN A 12 5.68 2.41 -20.24
N PRO A 13 5.36 1.47 -19.34
CA PRO A 13 6.05 1.38 -18.06
C PRO A 13 7.54 1.12 -18.25
N ARG A 14 8.38 1.79 -17.47
CA ARG A 14 9.84 1.60 -17.56
C ARG A 14 10.32 0.30 -16.92
N GLY A 15 9.61 -0.23 -15.93
CA GLY A 15 10.01 -1.44 -15.21
C GLY A 15 9.72 -2.72 -15.99
N GLU A 16 10.70 -3.62 -16.09
CA GLU A 16 10.57 -4.88 -16.81
C GLU A 16 9.45 -5.77 -16.28
N GLU A 17 9.29 -5.83 -14.95
CA GLU A 17 8.21 -6.60 -14.32
C GLU A 17 6.84 -6.05 -14.72
N ALA A 18 6.67 -4.72 -14.67
CA ALA A 18 5.42 -4.09 -15.07
C ALA A 18 5.10 -4.34 -16.54
N GLN A 19 6.12 -4.27 -17.42
CA GLN A 19 5.95 -4.62 -18.83
C GLN A 19 5.55 -6.09 -19.01
N ARG A 20 6.18 -7.01 -18.27
CA ARG A 20 5.87 -8.44 -18.32
C ARG A 20 4.44 -8.73 -17.87
N VAL A 21 4.04 -8.20 -16.72
CA VAL A 21 2.69 -8.39 -16.14
C VAL A 21 1.63 -7.80 -17.05
N LEU A 22 1.82 -6.58 -17.57
CA LEU A 22 0.86 -5.98 -18.49
C LEU A 22 0.80 -6.71 -19.83
N SER A 23 1.93 -7.17 -20.36
CA SER A 23 1.96 -7.95 -21.60
C SER A 23 1.23 -9.28 -21.43
N PHE A 24 1.45 -9.97 -20.31
CA PHE A 24 0.72 -11.18 -19.97
C PHE A 24 -0.79 -10.92 -19.85
N PHE A 25 -1.17 -9.86 -19.13
CA PHE A 25 -2.58 -9.46 -19.00
C PHE A 25 -3.22 -9.17 -20.36
N MET A 26 -2.59 -8.33 -21.18
CA MET A 26 -3.06 -8.04 -22.54
C MET A 26 -3.14 -9.29 -23.43
N GLY A 27 -2.19 -10.22 -23.28
CA GLY A 27 -2.21 -11.51 -23.97
C GLY A 27 -3.41 -12.36 -23.55
N SER A 28 -3.72 -12.38 -22.25
CA SER A 28 -4.85 -13.14 -21.71
C SER A 28 -6.21 -12.66 -22.21
N LEU A 29 -6.37 -11.36 -22.49
CA LEU A 29 -7.60 -10.80 -23.07
C LEU A 29 -7.92 -11.35 -24.46
N LYS A 30 -6.92 -11.86 -25.19
CA LYS A 30 -7.09 -12.47 -26.52
C LYS A 30 -7.37 -13.96 -26.47
N ASN A 31 -7.41 -14.57 -25.28
CA ASN A 31 -7.62 -16.00 -25.14
C ASN A 31 -9.07 -16.36 -25.49
N PRO A 32 -9.32 -17.08 -26.61
CA PRO A 32 -10.69 -17.44 -27.02
C PRO A 32 -11.37 -18.45 -26.08
N THR A 33 -10.59 -19.12 -25.22
CA THR A 33 -11.12 -20.10 -24.24
C THR A 33 -11.56 -19.45 -22.93
N LEU A 34 -11.30 -18.15 -22.75
CA LEU A 34 -11.69 -17.44 -21.54
C LEU A 34 -13.21 -17.32 -21.48
N ARG A 35 -13.82 -18.03 -20.52
CA ARG A 35 -15.27 -17.96 -20.30
C ARG A 35 -15.65 -16.58 -19.79
N ARG A 36 -16.82 -16.10 -20.20
CA ARG A 36 -17.38 -14.86 -19.67
C ARG A 36 -17.65 -15.04 -18.16
N PRO A 37 -17.07 -14.18 -17.29
CA PRO A 37 -17.35 -14.27 -15.87
C PRO A 37 -18.81 -13.88 -15.57
N PRO A 38 -19.41 -14.41 -14.48
CA PRO A 38 -20.67 -13.91 -13.97
C PRO A 38 -20.50 -12.47 -13.48
N MET A 39 -21.63 -11.77 -13.30
CA MET A 39 -21.62 -10.46 -12.64
C MET A 39 -21.13 -10.59 -11.20
N VAL A 40 -20.60 -9.51 -10.62
CA VAL A 40 -20.15 -9.46 -9.22
C VAL A 40 -21.28 -9.90 -8.27
N GLU A 41 -22.53 -9.55 -8.57
CA GLU A 41 -23.71 -9.96 -7.81
C GLU A 41 -23.95 -11.47 -7.77
N ASP A 42 -23.63 -12.19 -8.86
CA ASP A 42 -23.82 -13.64 -8.99
C ASP A 42 -22.56 -14.43 -8.65
N MET A 43 -21.43 -13.76 -8.46
CA MET A 43 -20.15 -14.38 -8.14
C MET A 43 -20.16 -15.01 -6.74
N LEU A 44 -19.44 -16.12 -6.56
CA LEU A 44 -19.20 -16.72 -5.25
C LEU A 44 -18.40 -15.77 -4.35
N SER A 45 -18.78 -15.72 -3.08
CA SER A 45 -18.00 -15.02 -2.07
C SER A 45 -16.78 -15.84 -1.66
N TRP A 46 -15.68 -15.17 -1.34
CA TRP A 46 -14.53 -15.81 -0.70
C TRP A 46 -13.92 -14.95 0.39
N SER A 47 -13.14 -15.62 1.25
CA SER A 47 -12.46 -15.00 2.35
C SER A 47 -10.97 -15.30 2.26
N THR A 48 -10.13 -14.29 2.46
CA THR A 48 -8.69 -14.48 2.57
C THR A 48 -8.28 -14.32 4.03
N LEU A 49 -7.51 -15.28 4.53
CA LEU A 49 -6.91 -15.23 5.85
C LEU A 49 -5.39 -15.10 5.72
N THR A 50 -4.83 -14.07 6.36
CA THR A 50 -3.37 -13.91 6.48
C THR A 50 -2.98 -14.16 7.94
N PRO A 51 -2.19 -15.20 8.24
CA PRO A 51 -1.66 -15.39 9.58
C PRO A 51 -0.66 -14.27 9.91
N HIS A 52 -0.79 -13.71 11.10
CA HIS A 52 0.13 -12.71 11.64
C HIS A 52 0.77 -13.24 12.92
N TYR A 53 2.10 -13.20 12.99
CA TYR A 53 2.84 -13.65 14.18
C TYR A 53 3.34 -12.46 14.99
N GLU A 54 4.46 -11.87 14.57
CA GLU A 54 5.20 -10.87 15.36
C GLU A 54 5.68 -9.68 14.53
N GLU A 55 5.52 -9.73 13.20
CA GLU A 55 6.00 -8.66 12.33
C GLU A 55 5.21 -7.36 12.57
N ASP A 56 5.93 -6.25 12.74
CA ASP A 56 5.35 -4.92 12.79
C ASP A 56 4.64 -4.58 11.47
N VAL A 57 3.50 -3.90 11.55
CA VAL A 57 2.69 -3.57 10.36
C VAL A 57 3.31 -2.40 9.57
N LEU A 58 3.99 -1.49 10.24
CA LEU A 58 4.67 -0.35 9.64
C LEU A 58 5.99 -0.14 10.35
N TYR A 59 7.03 0.19 9.58
CA TYR A 59 8.24 0.75 10.18
C TYR A 59 7.93 2.06 10.92
N ALA A 60 8.53 2.25 12.08
CA ALA A 60 8.66 3.57 12.66
C ALA A 60 9.66 4.41 11.84
N LEU A 61 9.46 5.73 11.76
CA LEU A 61 10.52 6.58 11.21
C LEU A 61 11.76 6.49 12.11
N ASN A 62 11.56 6.68 13.40
CA ASN A 62 12.57 6.56 14.45
C ASN A 62 11.91 5.94 15.68
N ALA A 63 12.36 4.76 16.13
CA ALA A 63 11.74 4.05 17.23
C ALA A 63 11.77 4.85 18.54
N GLN A 64 12.82 5.63 18.79
CA GLN A 64 12.96 6.44 19.99
C GLN A 64 11.97 7.61 20.00
N SER A 65 11.74 8.23 18.84
CA SER A 65 10.73 9.29 18.71
C SER A 65 9.32 8.75 18.91
N VAL A 66 9.02 7.57 18.36
CA VAL A 66 7.74 6.88 18.55
C VAL A 66 7.53 6.50 20.01
N ALA A 67 8.52 5.86 20.66
CA ALA A 67 8.41 5.50 22.07
C ALA A 67 8.17 6.71 22.97
N ARG A 68 8.86 7.83 22.74
CA ARG A 68 8.63 9.09 23.45
C ARG A 68 7.23 9.64 23.24
N HIS A 69 6.72 9.60 22.00
CA HIS A 69 5.40 10.10 21.67
C HIS A 69 4.28 9.31 22.40
N PHE A 70 4.42 7.99 22.49
CA PHE A 70 3.45 7.12 23.15
C PHE A 70 3.72 6.90 24.66
N GLY A 71 4.72 7.57 25.23
CA GLY A 71 5.07 7.42 26.65
C GLY A 71 5.60 6.02 27.03
N LEU A 72 6.12 5.28 26.04
CA LEU A 72 6.68 3.95 26.24
C LEU A 72 8.09 4.04 26.85
N PRO A 73 8.51 3.04 27.66
CA PRO A 73 9.86 2.99 28.19
C PRO A 73 10.88 2.91 27.04
N GLN A 74 12.05 3.53 27.20
CA GLN A 74 13.09 3.52 26.15
C GLN A 74 13.54 2.11 25.76
N SER A 75 13.38 1.13 26.65
CA SER A 75 13.61 -0.29 26.34
C SER A 75 12.65 -0.83 25.27
N ALA A 76 11.43 -0.32 25.18
CA ALA A 76 10.46 -0.71 24.17
C ALA A 76 10.87 -0.26 22.75
N ALA A 77 11.63 0.83 22.64
CA ALA A 77 12.15 1.30 21.35
C ALA A 77 13.08 0.27 20.68
N ARG A 78 13.78 -0.56 21.46
CA ARG A 78 14.66 -1.61 20.90
C ARG A 78 13.90 -2.74 20.19
N GLY A 79 12.61 -2.91 20.51
CA GLY A 79 11.78 -3.94 19.90
C GLY A 79 11.05 -3.48 18.64
N LEU A 80 11.08 -2.18 18.31
CA LEU A 80 10.37 -1.63 17.15
C LEU A 80 11.28 -1.58 15.94
N ALA A 81 10.81 -2.10 14.82
CA ALA A 81 11.51 -1.92 13.55
C ALA A 81 11.41 -0.45 13.10
N ASP A 82 12.54 0.20 12.82
CA ASP A 82 12.58 1.58 12.34
C ASP A 82 13.45 1.77 11.08
N LEU A 83 13.34 2.97 10.49
CA LEU A 83 14.02 3.29 9.23
C LEU A 83 15.45 3.78 9.38
N VAL A 84 15.83 4.32 10.55
CA VAL A 84 17.03 5.15 10.71
C VAL A 84 18.10 4.54 11.59
N SER A 85 17.73 3.58 12.43
CA SER A 85 18.66 2.82 13.27
C SER A 85 19.54 1.94 12.39
N GLU A 86 20.84 1.98 12.65
CA GLU A 86 21.84 1.18 11.96
C GLU A 86 21.92 -0.23 12.57
N ASN A 87 22.10 -1.23 11.71
CA ASN A 87 22.37 -2.61 12.12
C ASN A 87 23.86 -2.80 12.50
N GLU A 88 24.27 -4.05 12.76
CA GLU A 88 25.66 -4.41 13.11
C GLU A 88 26.69 -4.00 12.02
N ASP A 89 26.26 -3.89 10.77
CA ASP A 89 27.08 -3.47 9.63
C ASP A 89 27.09 -1.94 9.41
N GLY A 90 26.42 -1.16 10.25
CA GLY A 90 26.31 0.29 10.10
C GLY A 90 25.32 0.72 9.00
N VAL A 91 24.40 -0.16 8.57
CA VAL A 91 23.43 0.11 7.51
C VAL A 91 22.02 0.22 8.10
N SER A 92 21.32 1.31 7.79
CA SER A 92 19.91 1.47 8.16
C SER A 92 18.96 0.89 7.12
N VAL A 93 17.73 0.56 7.53
CA VAL A 93 16.68 0.09 6.61
C VAL A 93 16.43 1.10 5.50
N MET A 94 16.44 2.40 5.80
CA MET A 94 16.27 3.46 4.80
C MET A 94 17.39 3.47 3.77
N GLN A 95 18.65 3.35 4.21
CA GLN A 95 19.80 3.30 3.31
C GLN A 95 19.72 2.08 2.38
N TRP A 96 19.41 0.90 2.95
CA TRP A 96 19.22 -0.31 2.17
C TRP A 96 18.08 -0.16 1.15
N LEU A 97 16.90 0.35 1.55
CA LEU A 97 15.75 0.55 0.67
C LEU A 97 16.05 1.51 -0.49
N ARG A 98 16.75 2.61 -0.23
CA ARG A 98 17.16 3.57 -1.28
C ARG A 98 18.16 2.95 -2.26
N SER A 99 19.05 2.09 -1.78
CA SER A 99 20.01 1.36 -2.61
C SER A 99 19.34 0.27 -3.45
N ALA A 100 18.42 -0.51 -2.87
CA ALA A 100 17.73 -1.60 -3.53
C ALA A 100 16.63 -1.11 -4.51
N TYR A 101 15.99 0.03 -4.21
CA TYR A 101 14.84 0.55 -4.98
C TYR A 101 14.99 2.04 -5.35
N PRO A 102 16.07 2.44 -6.05
CA PRO A 102 16.37 3.84 -6.33
C PRO A 102 15.29 4.51 -7.19
N ARG A 103 14.75 3.77 -8.18
CA ARG A 103 13.69 4.32 -9.05
C ARG A 103 12.37 4.50 -8.30
N ASP A 104 12.05 3.60 -7.39
CA ASP A 104 10.83 3.71 -6.61
C ASP A 104 10.87 4.87 -5.63
N TRP A 105 12.07 5.20 -5.14
CA TRP A 105 12.32 6.41 -4.37
C TRP A 105 12.05 7.66 -5.21
N GLU A 106 12.57 7.72 -6.44
CA GLU A 106 12.26 8.82 -7.37
C GLU A 106 10.75 8.95 -7.62
N CYS A 107 10.05 7.84 -7.83
CA CYS A 107 8.59 7.86 -8.02
C CYS A 107 7.83 8.29 -6.76
N LEU A 108 8.34 8.01 -5.56
CA LEU A 108 7.78 8.55 -4.32
C LEU A 108 7.93 10.08 -4.31
N LEU A 109 9.14 10.59 -4.54
CA LEU A 109 9.42 12.03 -4.54
C LEU A 109 8.64 12.77 -5.63
N GLU A 110 8.51 12.17 -6.82
CA GLU A 110 7.68 12.68 -7.91
C GLU A 110 6.21 12.85 -7.47
N ARG A 111 5.65 11.84 -6.79
CA ARG A 111 4.28 11.90 -6.25
C ARG A 111 4.15 12.95 -5.15
N LEU A 112 5.19 13.13 -4.33
CA LEU A 112 5.22 14.15 -3.29
C LEU A 112 5.39 15.56 -3.85
N GLY A 113 5.64 15.76 -5.15
CA GLY A 113 5.96 17.05 -5.78
C GLY A 113 5.24 18.28 -5.19
N PRO A 114 3.89 18.29 -5.06
CA PRO A 114 3.17 19.42 -4.47
C PRO A 114 3.50 19.70 -2.99
N GLN A 115 3.89 18.66 -2.25
CA GLN A 115 4.24 18.70 -0.83
C GLN A 115 5.72 19.05 -0.58
N LEU A 116 6.57 18.99 -1.62
CA LEU A 116 7.99 19.32 -1.49
C LEU A 116 8.25 20.79 -1.15
N LYS A 117 7.29 21.71 -1.40
CA LYS A 117 7.38 23.13 -1.01
C LYS A 117 8.72 23.81 -1.37
N GLY A 118 9.32 23.45 -2.49
CA GLY A 118 10.59 24.01 -2.96
C GLY A 118 11.86 23.27 -2.50
N LEU A 119 11.73 22.18 -1.75
CA LEU A 119 12.85 21.26 -1.50
C LEU A 119 13.30 20.61 -2.82
N ASP A 120 14.61 20.52 -3.00
CA ASP A 120 15.19 19.74 -4.10
C ASP A 120 15.03 18.24 -3.78
N PRO A 121 14.31 17.46 -4.62
CA PRO A 121 14.15 16.02 -4.44
C PRO A 121 15.46 15.26 -4.18
N ARG A 122 16.59 15.74 -4.74
CA ARG A 122 17.90 15.08 -4.59
C ARG A 122 18.46 15.16 -3.16
N HIS A 123 18.05 16.17 -2.41
CA HIS A 123 18.54 16.42 -1.05
C HIS A 123 17.54 16.00 0.02
N VAL A 124 16.38 15.43 -0.37
CA VAL A 124 15.39 14.94 0.58
C VAL A 124 15.95 13.74 1.37
N THR A 125 15.81 13.82 2.69
CA THR A 125 16.23 12.82 3.66
C THR A 125 15.06 12.41 4.56
N GLU A 126 15.22 11.31 5.29
CA GLU A 126 14.29 10.85 6.33
C GLU A 126 14.00 11.92 7.40
N ALA A 127 14.97 12.79 7.70
CA ALA A 127 14.82 13.85 8.69
C ALA A 127 13.77 14.89 8.28
N ASP A 128 13.58 15.10 6.97
CA ASP A 128 12.55 16.02 6.46
C ASP A 128 11.13 15.55 6.79
N PHE A 129 10.95 14.23 7.00
CA PHE A 129 9.68 13.61 7.34
C PHE A 129 9.48 13.46 8.87
N ASP A 130 10.48 13.79 9.68
CA ASP A 130 10.33 13.75 11.13
C ASP A 130 9.47 14.91 11.64
N THR A 131 9.12 14.87 12.92
CA THR A 131 8.29 15.87 13.59
C THR A 131 8.95 17.24 13.50
N GLY A 132 8.23 18.22 12.93
CA GLY A 132 8.76 19.57 12.69
C GLY A 132 9.52 19.73 11.37
N GLY A 133 9.76 18.65 10.63
CA GLY A 133 10.32 18.69 9.28
C GLY A 133 9.33 19.20 8.22
N PRO A 134 9.83 19.71 7.08
CA PRO A 134 9.00 20.29 6.02
C PRO A 134 8.04 19.27 5.36
N LEU A 135 8.37 17.97 5.42
CA LEU A 135 7.60 16.85 4.88
C LEU A 135 6.90 16.01 5.96
N HIS A 136 6.79 16.50 7.20
CA HIS A 136 6.10 15.79 8.27
C HIS A 136 4.69 15.33 7.89
N ALA A 137 3.93 16.18 7.19
CA ALA A 137 2.58 15.85 6.70
C ALA A 137 2.55 14.67 5.69
N ALA A 138 3.69 14.35 5.07
CA ALA A 138 3.88 13.25 4.14
C ALA A 138 4.56 12.03 4.78
N GLN A 139 4.84 12.05 6.09
CA GLN A 139 5.53 10.96 6.79
C GLN A 139 4.86 9.60 6.54
N SER A 140 3.54 9.52 6.61
CA SER A 140 2.79 8.28 6.37
C SER A 140 3.06 7.69 4.97
N GLN A 141 3.28 8.53 3.96
CA GLN A 141 3.60 8.06 2.61
C GLN A 141 5.00 7.46 2.53
N LEU A 142 5.97 8.01 3.27
CA LEU A 142 7.31 7.42 3.42
C LEU A 142 7.24 6.08 4.13
N LEU A 143 6.56 6.01 5.28
CA LEU A 143 6.46 4.78 6.07
C LEU A 143 5.76 3.67 5.30
N LEU A 144 4.68 3.99 4.58
CA LEU A 144 4.01 3.03 3.70
C LEU A 144 4.92 2.58 2.55
N TRP A 145 5.63 3.51 1.90
CA TRP A 145 6.57 3.17 0.83
C TRP A 145 7.65 2.19 1.30
N ALA A 146 8.21 2.42 2.48
CA ALA A 146 9.24 1.59 3.06
C ALA A 146 8.69 0.22 3.47
N SER A 147 7.56 0.21 4.19
CA SER A 147 6.92 -1.02 4.68
C SER A 147 6.48 -1.91 3.52
N TYR A 148 5.97 -1.35 2.42
CA TYR A 148 5.62 -2.13 1.24
C TYR A 148 6.81 -2.80 0.52
N ARG A 149 8.05 -2.38 0.81
CA ARG A 149 9.28 -2.95 0.25
C ARG A 149 10.03 -3.84 1.23
N GLY A 150 10.04 -3.46 2.51
CA GLY A 150 10.78 -4.15 3.56
C GLY A 150 9.96 -5.09 4.45
N GLN A 151 8.63 -4.92 4.54
CA GLN A 151 7.76 -5.74 5.40
C GLN A 151 6.83 -6.65 4.59
N LEU A 152 6.89 -7.94 4.89
CA LEU A 152 6.11 -8.98 4.23
C LEU A 152 4.63 -8.87 4.56
N LEU A 153 4.28 -8.67 5.83
CA LEU A 153 2.89 -8.51 6.28
C LEU A 153 2.22 -7.34 5.57
N SER A 154 2.85 -6.15 5.59
CA SER A 154 2.29 -4.94 4.98
C SER A 154 2.10 -5.11 3.48
N ARG A 155 3.06 -5.76 2.81
CA ARG A 155 2.97 -6.07 1.38
C ARG A 155 1.85 -7.08 1.09
N THR A 156 1.70 -8.11 1.92
CA THR A 156 0.65 -9.13 1.79
C THR A 156 -0.73 -8.53 2.00
N VAL A 157 -0.93 -7.79 3.10
CA VAL A 157 -2.17 -7.08 3.41
C VAL A 157 -2.58 -6.17 2.25
N ARG A 158 -1.66 -5.34 1.77
CA ARG A 158 -1.92 -4.45 0.64
C ARG A 158 -2.32 -5.21 -0.63
N GLY A 159 -1.63 -6.32 -0.92
CA GLY A 159 -1.91 -7.18 -2.05
C GLY A 159 -3.33 -7.76 -1.97
N MET A 160 -3.66 -8.38 -0.85
CA MET A 160 -4.97 -9.02 -0.63
C MET A 160 -6.12 -8.01 -0.63
N MET A 161 -5.93 -6.84 -0.02
CA MET A 161 -6.92 -5.75 -0.08
C MET A 161 -7.15 -5.20 -1.49
N SER A 162 -6.27 -5.50 -2.46
CA SER A 162 -6.51 -5.11 -3.86
C SER A 162 -7.70 -5.87 -4.47
N HIS A 163 -8.11 -7.02 -3.91
CA HIS A 163 -9.32 -7.73 -4.32
C HIS A 163 -10.58 -6.89 -4.09
N GLU A 164 -10.71 -6.26 -2.91
CA GLU A 164 -11.84 -5.37 -2.60
C GLU A 164 -11.93 -4.22 -3.61
N ARG A 165 -10.79 -3.61 -3.92
CA ARG A 165 -10.70 -2.50 -4.90
C ARG A 165 -11.06 -2.95 -6.31
N ALA A 166 -10.61 -4.14 -6.71
CA ALA A 166 -10.92 -4.73 -8.01
C ALA A 166 -12.43 -5.02 -8.13
N LEU A 167 -13.03 -5.59 -7.09
CA LEU A 167 -14.47 -5.85 -7.06
C LEU A 167 -15.29 -4.57 -7.09
N ALA A 168 -14.90 -3.54 -6.34
CA ALA A 168 -15.57 -2.24 -6.39
C ALA A 168 -15.49 -1.60 -7.78
N LEU A 169 -14.37 -1.76 -8.50
CA LEU A 169 -14.24 -1.30 -9.88
C LEU A 169 -15.16 -2.09 -10.83
N LEU A 170 -15.16 -3.42 -10.74
CA LEU A 170 -16.01 -4.29 -11.57
C LEU A 170 -17.50 -3.99 -11.33
N ALA A 171 -17.91 -3.89 -10.07
CA ALA A 171 -19.28 -3.58 -9.70
C ALA A 171 -19.75 -2.22 -10.28
N ARG A 172 -18.88 -1.20 -10.27
CA ARG A 172 -19.17 0.10 -10.92
C ARG A 172 -19.35 -0.01 -12.42
N LEU A 173 -18.59 -0.88 -13.08
CA LEU A 173 -18.66 -1.08 -14.54
C LEU A 173 -19.91 -1.87 -14.94
N GLU A 174 -20.28 -2.87 -14.13
CA GLU A 174 -21.43 -3.74 -14.38
C GLU A 174 -22.76 -3.08 -13.99
N THR A 175 -22.77 -2.26 -12.94
CA THR A 175 -23.97 -1.57 -12.45
C THR A 175 -23.74 -0.06 -12.39
N PRO A 176 -23.80 0.66 -13.53
CA PRO A 176 -23.66 2.11 -13.56
C PRO A 176 -24.70 2.81 -12.68
N LYS A 177 -24.34 3.97 -12.14
CA LYS A 177 -25.22 4.73 -11.26
C LYS A 177 -26.54 5.10 -11.95
N PRO A 178 -27.70 4.70 -11.39
CA PRO A 178 -29.00 5.05 -11.96
C PRO A 178 -29.28 6.57 -11.91
N PRO A 179 -30.06 7.11 -12.86
CA PRO A 179 -30.54 8.49 -12.79
C PRO A 179 -31.34 8.73 -11.51
N GLY A 180 -31.12 9.87 -10.85
CA GLY A 180 -31.85 10.25 -9.63
C GLY A 180 -31.28 9.68 -8.32
N VAL A 181 -30.28 8.79 -8.38
CA VAL A 181 -29.58 8.29 -7.18
C VAL A 181 -28.39 9.20 -6.84
N SER A 182 -28.25 9.56 -5.57
CA SER A 182 -27.11 10.32 -5.06
C SER A 182 -25.83 9.49 -5.09
N GLU A 183 -24.67 10.13 -5.25
CA GLU A 183 -23.37 9.43 -5.22
C GLU A 183 -23.18 8.65 -3.92
N VAL A 184 -23.60 9.22 -2.80
CA VAL A 184 -23.47 8.60 -1.48
C VAL A 184 -24.29 7.30 -1.39
N ALA A 185 -25.53 7.31 -1.85
CA ALA A 185 -26.38 6.12 -1.83
C ALA A 185 -25.87 5.02 -2.79
N TYR A 186 -25.34 5.44 -3.94
CA TYR A 186 -24.74 4.51 -4.91
C TYR A 186 -23.47 3.85 -4.38
N GLU A 187 -22.55 4.63 -3.81
CA GLU A 187 -21.32 4.12 -3.21
C GLU A 187 -21.60 3.23 -2.00
N ALA A 188 -22.62 3.54 -1.19
CA ALA A 188 -23.07 2.66 -0.11
C ALA A 188 -23.54 1.30 -0.64
N LYS A 189 -24.41 1.29 -1.67
CA LYS A 189 -24.90 0.05 -2.30
C LYS A 189 -23.74 -0.80 -2.85
N LEU A 190 -22.77 -0.17 -3.51
CA LEU A 190 -21.59 -0.86 -4.04
C LEU A 190 -20.73 -1.43 -2.92
N LYS A 191 -20.52 -0.67 -1.84
CA LYS A 191 -19.77 -1.13 -0.68
C LYS A 191 -20.43 -2.36 -0.05
N ASP A 192 -21.76 -2.33 0.11
CA ASP A 192 -22.52 -3.46 0.64
C ASP A 192 -22.35 -4.70 -0.25
N LEU A 193 -22.51 -4.55 -1.58
CA LEU A 193 -22.28 -5.62 -2.53
C LEU A 193 -20.86 -6.22 -2.41
N VAL A 194 -19.83 -5.38 -2.41
CA VAL A 194 -18.43 -5.83 -2.31
C VAL A 194 -18.18 -6.54 -0.98
N SER A 195 -18.73 -6.02 0.12
CA SER A 195 -18.56 -6.61 1.46
C SER A 195 -19.20 -7.99 1.59
N CYS A 196 -20.27 -8.27 0.83
CA CYS A 196 -20.87 -9.60 0.73
C CYS A 196 -20.03 -10.59 -0.11
N LYS A 197 -19.09 -10.11 -0.93
CA LYS A 197 -18.31 -10.93 -1.86
C LYS A 197 -16.91 -11.23 -1.37
N TYR A 198 -16.26 -10.28 -0.70
CA TYR A 198 -14.91 -10.46 -0.24
C TYR A 198 -14.76 -10.04 1.22
N SER A 199 -14.18 -10.92 2.01
CA SER A 199 -13.74 -10.60 3.36
C SER A 199 -12.25 -10.89 3.54
N TYR A 200 -11.58 -10.02 4.28
CA TYR A 200 -10.17 -10.17 4.58
C TYR A 200 -9.95 -10.16 6.08
N VAL A 201 -9.24 -11.18 6.58
CA VAL A 201 -8.96 -11.35 8.01
C VAL A 201 -7.46 -11.51 8.21
N VAL A 202 -6.90 -10.66 9.08
CA VAL A 202 -5.56 -10.84 9.61
C VAL A 202 -5.68 -11.57 10.94
N ALA A 203 -5.19 -12.82 10.98
CA ALA A 203 -5.36 -13.70 12.13
C ALA A 203 -4.08 -13.71 12.98
N SER A 204 -4.10 -12.98 14.10
CA SER A 204 -3.00 -12.98 15.08
C SER A 204 -2.86 -14.37 15.70
N GLN A 205 -1.75 -15.03 15.43
CA GLN A 205 -1.44 -16.37 15.94
C GLN A 205 -1.00 -16.34 17.40
N ARG A 206 -0.54 -15.18 17.88
CA ARG A 206 -0.19 -14.93 19.30
C ARG A 206 -1.37 -14.42 20.13
N TYR A 207 -2.59 -14.47 19.61
CA TYR A 207 -3.77 -13.96 20.32
C TYR A 207 -3.91 -14.53 21.74
N GLY A 208 -3.60 -15.81 21.96
CA GLY A 208 -3.64 -16.45 23.28
C GLY A 208 -2.67 -15.84 24.30
N GLU A 209 -1.48 -15.41 23.84
CA GLU A 209 -0.47 -14.74 24.68
C GLU A 209 -0.82 -13.27 24.90
N LEU A 210 -1.37 -12.60 23.88
CA LEU A 210 -1.83 -11.20 23.96
C LEU A 210 -3.08 -11.04 24.83
N ARG A 211 -3.86 -12.11 25.05
CA ARG A 211 -5.06 -12.07 25.90
C ARG A 211 -4.76 -11.86 27.39
N GLY A 212 -3.52 -12.13 27.81
CA GLY A 212 -3.04 -11.94 29.19
C GLY A 212 -2.12 -10.74 29.40
N ALA A 213 -1.86 -9.95 28.34
CA ALA A 213 -1.13 -8.70 28.48
C ALA A 213 -2.06 -7.63 29.11
N PRO A 214 -1.60 -6.89 30.13
CA PRO A 214 -2.41 -5.92 30.87
C PRO A 214 -2.89 -4.74 30.02
#